data_AF-A0A7Z2ZEK8-F1
#
_entry.id   AF-A0A7Z2ZEK8-F1
#
_cell.length_a   1.000
_cell.length_b   1.000
_cell.length_c   1.000
_cell.angle_alpha   90.00
_cell.angle_beta   90.00
_cell.angle_gamma   90.00
#
_symmetry.space_group_name_H-M   'P 1'
#
loop_
_entity.id
_entity.type
_entity.pdbx_description
1 polymer ?
#
loop_
_entity_poly.entity_id
_entity_poly.type
_entity_poly.pdbx_seq_one_letter_code
_entity_poly.pdbx_strand_id
1 'polypeptide(L)'
;MKSEDMDLGKAIDQISAENAGETLEEYRAKRSLFQRLSNESEKYIDTLSSEWPPIKFNWDLSRESQRHSLDGESPKKFAEYYPAGFLLGFITLQEFDKKLCHYSRRDEGELWKVGSKDKLARLIVYLSEGRPISPPLVKPLESGEVIFNGGHHRYAIAKEIGEGVIPIHIQPEYQERIDEILHVRWEDA
;
A
#
# COMPACT_ATOMS: atom_id res chain seq x y z
N MET A 1 0.10 -36.34 9.59
CA MET A 1 -0.48 -35.06 10.03
C MET A 1 -1.80 -35.32 10.72
N LYS A 2 -1.79 -35.64 12.02
CA LYS A 2 -2.96 -36.19 12.72
C LYS A 2 -3.04 -35.51 14.09
N SER A 3 -4.15 -34.82 14.36
CA SER A 3 -4.49 -34.02 15.56
C SER A 3 -3.52 -32.93 16.05
N GLU A 4 -2.25 -33.21 16.35
CA GLU A 4 -1.33 -32.24 16.97
C GLU A 4 -0.94 -31.10 16.02
N ASP A 5 -0.65 -31.41 14.75
CA ASP A 5 -0.38 -30.39 13.72
C ASP A 5 -1.59 -29.47 13.47
N MET A 6 -2.81 -30.02 13.60
CA MET A 6 -4.06 -29.30 13.41
C MET A 6 -4.36 -28.39 14.62
N ASP A 7 -3.92 -28.77 15.81
CA ASP A 7 -4.08 -28.00 17.03
C ASP A 7 -3.07 -26.84 17.09
N LEU A 8 -1.81 -27.10 16.68
CA LEU A 8 -0.78 -26.08 16.53
C LEU A 8 -1.15 -25.02 15.48
N GLY A 9 -1.72 -25.43 14.34
CA GLY A 9 -2.19 -24.51 13.30
C GLY A 9 -3.30 -23.59 13.79
N LYS A 10 -4.24 -24.09 14.60
CA LYS A 10 -5.30 -23.28 15.21
C LYS A 10 -4.75 -22.29 16.25
N ALA A 11 -3.78 -22.73 17.07
CA ALA A 11 -3.12 -21.87 18.04
C ALA A 11 -2.34 -20.72 17.36
N ILE A 12 -1.63 -21.01 16.25
CA ILE A 12 -0.91 -19.99 15.48
C ILE A 12 -1.87 -18.96 14.87
N ASP A 13 -3.00 -19.40 14.32
CA ASP A 13 -4.03 -18.50 13.78
C ASP A 13 -4.57 -17.58 14.86
N GLN A 14 -4.87 -18.13 16.04
CA GLN A 14 -5.40 -17.37 17.16
C GLN A 14 -4.42 -16.29 17.63
N ILE A 15 -3.15 -16.66 17.83
CA ILE A 15 -2.09 -15.71 18.22
C ILE A 15 -1.91 -14.63 17.14
N SER A 16 -1.96 -15.01 15.87
CA SER A 16 -1.81 -14.06 14.76
C SER A 16 -2.98 -13.08 14.67
N ALA A 17 -4.21 -13.55 14.88
CA ALA A 17 -5.40 -12.71 14.92
C ALA A 17 -5.33 -11.69 16.07
N GLU A 18 -4.97 -12.15 17.28
CA GLU A 18 -4.80 -11.29 18.45
C GLU A 18 -3.72 -10.22 18.24
N ASN A 19 -2.56 -10.61 17.68
CA ASN A 19 -1.48 -9.67 17.37
C ASN A 19 -1.88 -8.63 16.31
N ALA A 20 -2.74 -9.00 15.36
CA ALA A 20 -3.28 -8.09 14.35
C ALA A 20 -4.40 -7.18 14.89
N GLY A 21 -4.96 -7.49 16.06
CA GLY A 21 -6.14 -6.84 16.61
C GLY A 21 -7.42 -7.20 15.86
N GLU A 22 -7.50 -8.43 15.37
CA GLU A 22 -8.60 -8.95 14.53
C GLU A 22 -9.24 -10.17 15.21
N THR A 23 -10.50 -10.45 14.88
CA THR A 23 -11.12 -11.72 15.26
C THR A 23 -10.49 -12.87 14.45
N LEU A 24 -10.57 -14.09 14.99
CA LEU A 24 -10.09 -15.29 14.29
C LEU A 24 -10.80 -15.50 12.94
N GLU A 25 -12.08 -15.16 12.86
CA GLU A 25 -12.87 -15.25 11.63
C GLU A 25 -12.37 -14.27 10.57
N GLU A 26 -12.17 -13.00 10.93
CA GLU A 26 -11.61 -11.98 10.04
C GLU A 26 -10.21 -12.35 9.55
N TYR A 27 -9.35 -12.83 10.46
CA TYR A 27 -8.00 -13.27 10.12
C TYR A 27 -8.01 -14.43 9.11
N ARG A 28 -8.87 -15.44 9.34
CA ARG A 28 -9.01 -16.57 8.41
C ARG A 28 -9.59 -16.15 7.07
N ALA A 29 -10.61 -15.30 7.06
CA ALA A 29 -11.19 -14.76 5.84
C ALA A 29 -10.15 -13.98 5.02
N LYS A 30 -9.34 -13.14 5.68
CA LYS A 30 -8.20 -12.45 5.07
C LYS A 30 -7.19 -13.42 4.50
N ARG A 31 -6.76 -14.43 5.27
CA ARG A 31 -5.81 -15.44 4.77
C ARG A 31 -6.35 -16.17 3.54
N SER A 32 -7.61 -16.62 3.57
CA SER A 32 -8.24 -17.29 2.43
C SER A 32 -8.31 -16.37 1.21
N LEU A 33 -8.64 -15.09 1.39
CA LEU A 33 -8.59 -14.09 0.33
C LEU A 33 -7.17 -13.94 -0.23
N PHE A 34 -6.17 -13.76 0.62
CA PHE A 34 -4.77 -13.63 0.23
C PHE A 34 -4.25 -14.84 -0.55
N GLN A 35 -4.68 -16.06 -0.17
CA GLN A 35 -4.32 -17.28 -0.89
C GLN A 35 -4.93 -17.29 -2.30
N ARG A 36 -6.23 -16.97 -2.42
CA ARG A 36 -6.90 -16.90 -3.72
C ARG A 36 -6.24 -15.87 -4.64
N LEU A 37 -6.01 -14.66 -4.12
CA LEU A 37 -5.39 -13.58 -4.90
C LEU A 37 -3.96 -13.96 -5.33
N SER A 38 -3.19 -14.63 -4.47
CA SER A 38 -1.85 -15.11 -4.83
C SER A 38 -1.92 -16.09 -6.00
N ASN A 39 -2.77 -17.12 -5.90
CA ASN A 39 -2.94 -18.12 -6.97
C ASN A 39 -3.39 -17.48 -8.30
N GLU A 40 -4.32 -16.53 -8.23
CA GLU A 40 -4.82 -15.87 -9.43
C GLU A 40 -3.79 -14.92 -10.04
N SER A 41 -2.90 -14.35 -9.24
CA SER A 41 -1.94 -13.34 -9.68
C SER A 41 -0.76 -13.87 -10.48
N GLU A 42 -0.44 -15.16 -10.36
CA GLU A 42 0.75 -15.74 -11.00
C GLU A 42 0.80 -15.48 -12.51
N LYS A 43 -0.36 -15.50 -13.18
CA LYS A 43 -0.49 -15.25 -14.63
C LYS A 43 -0.13 -13.83 -15.07
N TYR A 44 -0.05 -12.87 -14.14
CA TYR A 44 0.27 -11.47 -14.44
C TYR A 44 1.74 -11.13 -14.23
N ILE A 45 2.52 -12.00 -13.59
CA ILE A 45 3.95 -11.76 -13.37
C ILE A 45 4.67 -11.60 -14.70
N ASP A 46 5.48 -10.56 -14.82
CA ASP A 46 6.28 -10.24 -16.01
C ASP A 46 5.45 -9.96 -17.30
N THR A 47 4.15 -9.72 -17.17
CA THR A 47 3.27 -9.33 -18.29
C THR A 47 3.25 -7.82 -18.53
N LEU A 48 2.84 -7.41 -19.73
CA LEU A 48 2.60 -6.00 -20.04
C LEU A 48 1.31 -5.52 -19.38
N SER A 49 1.24 -4.23 -19.04
CA SER A 49 0.04 -3.63 -18.42
C SER A 49 -1.20 -3.69 -19.31
N SER A 50 -1.04 -3.79 -20.63
CA SER A 50 -2.11 -4.05 -21.58
C SER A 50 -2.76 -5.43 -21.44
N GLU A 51 -2.10 -6.37 -20.76
CA GLU A 51 -2.60 -7.74 -20.51
C GLU A 51 -3.29 -7.85 -19.13
N TRP A 52 -3.23 -6.80 -18.32
CA TRP A 52 -3.84 -6.76 -17.00
C TRP A 52 -5.36 -6.60 -17.10
N PRO A 53 -6.13 -7.09 -16.11
CA PRO A 53 -7.53 -6.74 -16.00
C PRO A 53 -7.67 -5.21 -15.80
N PRO A 54 -8.79 -4.60 -16.22
CA PRO A 54 -9.01 -3.18 -15.97
C PRO A 54 -8.90 -2.85 -14.48
N ILE A 55 -8.08 -1.85 -14.17
CA ILE A 55 -7.89 -1.36 -12.79
C ILE A 55 -8.49 0.03 -12.68
N LYS A 56 -9.22 0.26 -11.59
CA LYS A 56 -9.59 1.58 -11.10
C LYS A 56 -9.28 1.64 -9.62
N PHE A 57 -8.49 2.61 -9.19
CA PHE A 57 -8.20 2.76 -7.78
C PHE A 57 -9.46 3.13 -6.99
N ASN A 58 -9.74 2.35 -5.96
CA ASN A 58 -10.70 2.66 -4.91
C ASN A 58 -9.91 3.10 -3.68
N TRP A 59 -9.49 4.38 -3.69
CA TRP A 59 -8.71 4.93 -2.59
C TRP A 59 -9.56 5.03 -1.33
N ASP A 60 -9.17 4.30 -0.29
CA ASP A 60 -9.76 4.40 1.03
C ASP A 60 -9.09 5.56 1.77
N LEU A 61 -9.84 6.65 1.91
CA LEU A 61 -9.39 7.90 2.51
C LEU A 61 -9.81 8.03 3.98
N SER A 62 -10.43 6.99 4.55
CA SER A 62 -10.93 7.02 5.92
C SER A 62 -9.77 7.04 6.93
N ARG A 63 -10.01 7.61 8.11
CA ARG A 63 -9.00 7.64 9.19
C ARG A 63 -8.63 6.22 9.65
N GLU A 64 -9.60 5.32 9.67
CA GLU A 64 -9.44 3.91 10.08
C GLU A 64 -8.51 3.13 9.14
N SER A 65 -8.44 3.53 7.87
CA SER A 65 -7.61 2.86 6.86
C SER A 65 -6.18 3.38 6.80
N GLN A 66 -5.87 4.52 7.42
CA GLN A 66 -4.55 5.17 7.37
C GLN A 66 -3.40 4.23 7.75
N ARG A 67 -3.60 3.35 8.74
CA ARG A 67 -2.60 2.36 9.17
C ARG A 67 -2.15 1.42 8.04
N HIS A 68 -3.00 1.17 7.05
CA HIS A 68 -2.68 0.32 5.89
C HIS A 68 -1.71 0.99 4.90
N SER A 69 -1.36 2.25 5.14
CA SER A 69 -0.26 2.92 4.45
C SER A 69 1.09 2.36 4.90
N LEU A 70 1.15 1.76 6.10
CA LEU A 70 2.28 1.05 6.69
C LEU A 70 2.17 -0.46 6.48
N ASP A 71 3.31 -1.15 6.59
CA ASP A 71 3.38 -2.60 6.42
C ASP A 71 3.01 -3.33 7.73
N GLY A 72 1.77 -3.82 7.79
CA GLY A 72 1.33 -4.74 8.85
C GLY A 72 1.11 -4.09 10.23
N GLU A 73 0.92 -2.77 10.26
CA GLU A 73 0.71 -2.05 11.51
C GLU A 73 -0.66 -2.39 12.13
N SER A 74 -0.65 -2.80 13.41
CA SER A 74 -1.89 -3.09 14.14
C SER A 74 -2.56 -1.80 14.61
N PRO A 75 -3.89 -1.79 14.84
CA PRO A 75 -4.59 -0.60 15.32
C PRO A 75 -3.98 -0.01 16.59
N LYS A 76 -3.56 -0.87 17.54
CA LYS A 76 -2.95 -0.44 18.80
C LYS A 76 -1.63 0.30 18.57
N LYS A 77 -0.72 -0.29 17.79
CA LYS A 77 0.58 0.34 17.51
C LYS A 77 0.43 1.62 16.70
N PHE A 78 -0.49 1.63 15.73
CA PHE A 78 -0.79 2.83 14.97
C PHE A 78 -1.24 3.98 15.89
N ALA A 79 -2.16 3.73 16.82
CA ALA A 79 -2.60 4.73 17.78
C ALA A 79 -1.49 5.18 18.76
N GLU A 80 -0.56 4.29 19.09
CA GLU A 80 0.58 4.59 19.97
C GLU A 80 1.62 5.48 19.28
N TYR A 81 2.02 5.15 18.05
CA TYR A 81 3.09 5.84 17.33
C TYR A 81 2.61 7.01 16.47
N TYR A 82 1.35 7.00 16.04
CA TYR A 82 0.76 8.02 15.17
C TYR A 82 -0.58 8.53 15.73
N PRO A 83 -0.62 9.08 16.96
CA PRO A 83 -1.86 9.48 17.62
C PRO A 83 -2.62 10.60 16.89
N ALA A 84 -1.91 11.43 16.11
CA ALA A 84 -2.51 12.47 15.26
C ALA A 84 -3.04 11.93 13.91
N GLY A 85 -2.76 10.66 13.59
CA GLY A 85 -2.96 10.11 12.25
C GLY A 85 -2.04 10.73 11.21
N PHE A 86 -2.44 10.62 9.95
CA PHE A 86 -1.76 11.22 8.81
C PHE A 86 -2.60 12.33 8.18
N LEU A 87 -1.91 13.29 7.57
CA LEU A 87 -2.53 14.28 6.70
C LEU A 87 -2.75 13.67 5.32
N LEU A 88 -3.88 14.00 4.71
CA LEU A 88 -4.25 13.56 3.36
C LEU A 88 -4.03 14.70 2.37
N GLY A 89 -3.24 14.44 1.34
CA GLY A 89 -2.98 15.39 0.25
C GLY A 89 -3.17 14.74 -1.11
N PHE A 90 -3.46 15.54 -2.12
CA PHE A 90 -3.55 15.12 -3.51
C PHE A 90 -2.47 15.80 -4.33
N ILE A 91 -1.80 15.02 -5.18
CA ILE A 91 -0.67 15.48 -5.98
C ILE A 91 -0.79 14.99 -7.41
N THR A 92 -0.25 15.75 -8.36
CA THR A 92 -0.10 15.25 -9.73
C THR A 92 1.00 14.19 -9.76
N LEU A 93 0.73 13.04 -10.37
CA LEU A 93 1.70 11.94 -10.40
C LEU A 93 2.96 12.33 -11.20
N GLN A 94 2.79 13.14 -12.24
CA GLN A 94 3.89 13.61 -13.08
C GLN A 94 4.89 14.50 -12.33
N GLU A 95 4.42 15.42 -11.48
CA GLU A 95 5.32 16.26 -10.68
C GLU A 95 5.96 15.45 -9.55
N PHE A 96 5.19 14.56 -8.96
CA PHE A 96 5.66 13.70 -7.89
C PHE A 96 6.79 12.75 -8.33
N ASP A 97 6.65 12.09 -9.50
CA ASP A 97 7.66 11.18 -10.04
C ASP A 97 9.03 11.87 -10.24
N LYS A 98 9.04 13.15 -10.60
CA LYS A 98 10.26 13.95 -10.76
C LYS A 98 10.96 14.28 -9.44
N LYS A 99 10.24 14.19 -8.32
CA LYS A 99 10.76 14.50 -6.97
C LYS A 99 11.04 13.25 -6.14
N LEU A 100 10.65 12.07 -6.63
CA LEU A 100 10.97 10.81 -5.98
C LEU A 100 12.46 10.52 -6.05
N CYS A 101 13.03 10.16 -4.90
CA CYS A 101 14.39 9.63 -4.85
C CYS A 101 14.47 8.30 -5.61
N HIS A 102 15.68 7.94 -6.06
CA HIS A 102 15.87 6.76 -6.93
C HIS A 102 15.35 5.45 -6.30
N TYR A 103 15.43 5.32 -4.97
CA TYR A 103 14.99 4.11 -4.25
C TYR A 103 13.48 3.84 -4.36
N SER A 104 12.69 4.91 -4.52
CA SER A 104 11.23 4.82 -4.61
C SER A 104 10.71 4.98 -6.04
N ARG A 105 11.55 5.48 -6.97
CA ARG A 105 11.18 5.64 -8.36
C ARG A 105 11.06 4.29 -9.09
N ARG A 106 10.34 4.31 -10.20
CA ARG A 106 10.22 3.20 -11.15
C ARG A 106 10.45 3.76 -12.54
N ASP A 107 11.61 3.49 -13.11
CA ASP A 107 11.94 3.93 -14.47
C ASP A 107 11.39 2.92 -15.50
N GLU A 108 11.47 3.29 -16.78
CA GLU A 108 10.93 2.46 -17.86
C GLU A 108 11.55 1.06 -17.87
N GLY A 109 10.70 0.03 -17.93
CA GLY A 109 11.14 -1.37 -17.92
C GLY A 109 11.63 -1.89 -16.56
N GLU A 110 11.43 -1.14 -15.46
CA GLU A 110 11.80 -1.57 -14.10
C GLU A 110 10.64 -2.14 -13.29
N LEU A 111 9.40 -2.03 -13.76
CA LEU A 111 8.17 -2.41 -13.06
C LEU A 111 8.28 -3.76 -12.34
N TRP A 112 8.75 -4.79 -13.06
CA TRP A 112 8.93 -6.15 -12.54
C TRP A 112 10.33 -6.42 -11.98
N LYS A 113 11.31 -5.54 -12.23
CA LYS A 113 12.70 -5.74 -11.78
C LYS A 113 12.93 -5.27 -10.35
N VAL A 114 12.14 -4.32 -9.87
CA VAL A 114 12.36 -3.69 -8.56
C VAL A 114 11.19 -3.96 -7.60
N GLY A 115 11.52 -4.50 -6.44
CA GLY A 115 10.54 -4.92 -5.43
C GLY A 115 10.06 -6.36 -5.64
N SER A 116 9.05 -6.78 -4.86
CA SER A 116 8.50 -8.13 -4.95
C SER A 116 7.50 -8.24 -6.11
N LYS A 117 7.80 -9.11 -7.09
CA LYS A 117 6.90 -9.43 -8.20
C LYS A 117 5.57 -10.01 -7.70
N ASP A 118 5.63 -10.93 -6.76
CA ASP A 118 4.44 -11.58 -6.20
C ASP A 118 3.51 -10.58 -5.50
N LYS A 119 4.07 -9.62 -4.74
CA LYS A 119 3.28 -8.55 -4.12
C LYS A 119 2.64 -7.64 -5.16
N LEU A 120 3.38 -7.29 -6.23
CA LEU A 120 2.87 -6.46 -7.32
C LEU A 120 1.74 -7.16 -8.05
N ALA A 121 1.95 -8.40 -8.49
CA ALA A 121 0.96 -9.19 -9.21
C ALA A 121 -0.31 -9.41 -8.38
N ARG A 122 -0.16 -9.71 -7.09
CA ARG A 122 -1.30 -9.84 -6.19
C ARG A 122 -2.09 -8.54 -6.07
N LEU A 123 -1.40 -7.40 -6.06
CA LEU A 123 -2.03 -6.09 -6.00
C LEU A 123 -2.81 -5.78 -7.28
N ILE A 124 -2.33 -6.20 -8.45
CA ILE A 124 -3.09 -6.11 -9.73
C ILE A 124 -4.46 -6.77 -9.59
N VAL A 125 -4.50 -8.03 -9.12
CA VAL A 125 -5.77 -8.75 -8.91
C VAL A 125 -6.64 -8.04 -7.88
N TYR A 126 -6.06 -7.69 -6.73
CA TYR A 126 -6.77 -7.00 -5.65
C TYR A 126 -7.46 -5.71 -6.13
N LEU A 127 -6.75 -4.89 -6.91
CA LEU A 127 -7.27 -3.62 -7.43
C LEU A 127 -8.27 -3.81 -8.57
N SER A 128 -8.10 -4.82 -9.41
CA SER A 128 -9.06 -5.15 -10.47
C SER A 128 -10.42 -5.59 -9.95
N GLU A 129 -10.48 -6.10 -8.72
CA GLU A 129 -11.71 -6.40 -8.00
C GLU A 129 -12.36 -5.16 -7.34
N GLY A 130 -11.80 -3.96 -7.55
CA GLY A 130 -12.31 -2.70 -7.00
C GLY A 130 -12.17 -2.57 -5.48
N ARG A 131 -11.27 -3.36 -4.86
CA ARG A 131 -11.11 -3.39 -3.41
C ARG A 131 -10.48 -2.09 -2.88
N PRO A 132 -10.89 -1.64 -1.69
CA PRO A 132 -10.37 -0.42 -1.07
C PRO A 132 -8.87 -0.55 -0.77
N ILE A 133 -8.12 0.53 -0.99
CA ILE A 133 -6.69 0.59 -0.71
C ILE A 133 -6.30 1.96 -0.17
N SER A 134 -5.51 2.00 0.90
CA SER A 134 -5.09 3.29 1.47
C SER A 134 -4.02 3.97 0.59
N PRO A 135 -3.95 5.31 0.62
CA PRO A 135 -2.87 6.07 0.01
C PRO A 135 -1.46 5.60 0.45
N PRO A 136 -0.42 5.76 -0.40
CA PRO A 136 0.96 5.56 0.01
C PRO A 136 1.39 6.61 1.06
N LEU A 137 2.32 6.23 1.94
CA LEU A 137 2.90 7.12 2.95
C LEU A 137 4.19 7.73 2.42
N VAL A 138 4.27 9.05 2.43
CA VAL A 138 5.39 9.83 1.87
C VAL A 138 6.15 10.56 2.98
N LYS A 139 7.47 10.69 2.79
CA LYS A 139 8.37 11.41 3.69
C LYS A 139 9.34 12.29 2.87
N PRO A 140 9.62 13.54 3.30
CA PRO A 140 10.64 14.37 2.67
C PRO A 140 12.06 13.92 3.07
N LEU A 141 13.00 14.09 2.16
CA LEU A 141 14.43 13.89 2.37
C LEU A 141 15.15 15.24 2.49
N GLU A 142 16.32 15.24 3.14
CA GLU A 142 17.19 16.43 3.22
C GLU A 142 17.73 16.85 1.85
N SER A 143 17.75 15.94 0.86
CA SER A 143 18.16 16.23 -0.52
C SER A 143 17.17 17.12 -1.30
N GLY A 144 15.99 17.42 -0.75
CA GLY A 144 14.90 18.09 -1.48
C GLY A 144 14.08 17.15 -2.36
N GLU A 145 14.23 15.84 -2.15
CA GLU A 145 13.43 14.76 -2.75
C GLU A 145 12.42 14.20 -1.75
N VAL A 146 11.55 13.31 -2.21
CA VAL A 146 10.61 12.55 -1.38
C VAL A 146 10.85 11.04 -1.54
N ILE A 147 10.51 10.29 -0.50
CA ILE A 147 10.58 8.82 -0.47
C ILE A 147 9.26 8.24 0.02
N PHE A 148 8.92 7.04 -0.45
CA PHE A 148 7.84 6.27 0.15
C PHE A 148 8.32 5.56 1.42
N ASN A 149 7.62 5.80 2.53
CA ASN A 149 7.73 4.97 3.72
C ASN A 149 6.77 3.77 3.68
N GLY A 150 5.87 3.73 2.69
CA GLY A 150 5.00 2.61 2.40
C GLY A 150 4.23 2.84 1.09
N GLY A 151 3.91 1.74 0.39
CA GLY A 151 3.07 1.80 -0.81
C GLY A 151 3.76 1.92 -2.17
N HIS A 152 5.03 1.53 -2.27
CA HIS A 152 5.78 1.43 -3.53
C HIS A 152 5.03 0.71 -4.66
N HIS A 153 4.40 -0.44 -4.38
CA HIS A 153 3.64 -1.19 -5.41
C HIS A 153 2.36 -0.48 -5.85
N ARG A 154 1.68 0.23 -4.95
CA ARG A 154 0.49 1.05 -5.27
C ARG A 154 0.87 2.15 -6.24
N TYR A 155 1.96 2.85 -5.95
CA TYR A 155 2.53 3.85 -6.84
C TYR A 155 2.91 3.27 -8.21
N ALA A 156 3.63 2.15 -8.23
CA ALA A 156 4.09 1.54 -9.48
C ALA A 156 2.91 1.22 -10.41
N ILE A 157 1.81 0.66 -9.88
CA ILE A 157 0.60 0.39 -10.66
C ILE A 157 -0.08 1.70 -11.09
N ALA A 158 -0.22 2.69 -10.19
CA ALA A 158 -0.83 3.98 -10.53
C ALA A 158 -0.09 4.67 -11.67
N LYS A 159 1.25 4.67 -11.65
CA LYS A 159 2.09 5.19 -12.73
C LYS A 159 1.89 4.40 -14.01
N GLU A 160 1.93 3.07 -13.95
CA GLU A 160 1.83 2.18 -15.10
C GLU A 160 0.51 2.33 -15.86
N ILE A 161 -0.61 2.47 -15.14
CA ILE A 161 -1.93 2.63 -15.76
C ILE A 161 -2.27 4.09 -16.12
N GLY A 162 -1.34 5.03 -15.86
CA GLY A 162 -1.47 6.43 -16.23
C GLY A 162 -2.40 7.26 -15.34
N GLU A 163 -2.47 6.97 -14.03
CA GLU A 163 -3.18 7.84 -13.08
C GLU A 163 -2.59 9.26 -13.10
N GLY A 164 -3.46 10.27 -13.24
CA GLY A 164 -3.01 11.66 -13.30
C GLY A 164 -2.75 12.28 -11.92
N VAL A 165 -3.60 11.93 -10.95
CA VAL A 165 -3.55 12.45 -9.58
C VAL A 165 -3.69 11.29 -8.61
N ILE A 166 -2.86 11.27 -7.57
CA ILE A 166 -2.95 10.28 -6.50
C ILE A 166 -3.10 10.97 -5.14
N PRO A 167 -3.84 10.38 -4.20
CA PRO A 167 -3.76 10.76 -2.81
C PRO A 167 -2.44 10.27 -2.21
N ILE A 168 -1.95 10.99 -1.21
CA ILE A 168 -0.81 10.60 -0.37
C ILE A 168 -1.14 10.84 1.10
N HIS A 169 -0.54 10.03 1.96
CA HIS A 169 -0.46 10.31 3.38
C HIS A 169 0.92 10.87 3.73
N ILE A 170 0.95 11.80 4.68
CA ILE A 170 2.19 12.23 5.35
C ILE A 170 1.97 12.31 6.86
N GLN A 171 3.06 12.24 7.62
CA GLN A 171 3.00 12.61 9.03
C GLN A 171 2.88 14.14 9.16
N PRO A 172 2.09 14.66 10.12
CA PRO A 172 1.87 16.11 10.24
C PRO A 172 3.15 16.95 10.34
N GLU A 173 4.19 16.46 11.01
CA GLU A 173 5.47 17.18 11.12
C GLU A 173 6.21 17.38 9.80
N TYR A 174 5.79 16.70 8.73
CA TYR A 174 6.40 16.81 7.40
C TYR A 174 5.71 17.81 6.48
N GLN A 175 4.58 18.39 6.88
CA GLN A 175 3.77 19.22 5.98
C GLN A 175 4.54 20.38 5.35
N GLU A 176 5.17 21.22 6.18
CA GLU A 176 5.91 22.40 5.70
C GLU A 176 7.02 22.01 4.70
N ARG A 177 7.77 20.95 5.01
CA ARG A 177 8.84 20.45 4.13
C ARG A 177 8.31 19.82 2.83
N ILE A 178 7.13 19.22 2.87
CA ILE A 178 6.50 18.67 1.68
C ILE A 178 6.03 19.80 0.76
N ASP A 179 5.46 20.87 1.33
CA ASP A 179 5.00 22.05 0.59
C ASP A 179 6.16 22.81 -0.09
N GLU A 180 7.39 22.70 0.43
CA GLU A 180 8.60 23.22 -0.23
C GLU A 180 9.02 22.40 -1.46
N ILE A 181 8.68 21.10 -1.52
CA ILE A 181 9.15 20.17 -2.55
C ILE A 181 8.08 19.91 -3.62
N LEU A 182 6.82 19.86 -3.22
CA LEU A 182 5.67 19.43 -4.01
C LEU A 182 4.54 20.44 -3.92
N HIS A 183 3.76 20.55 -5.00
CA HIS A 183 2.46 21.21 -4.94
C HIS A 183 1.41 20.21 -4.48
N VAL A 184 0.94 20.37 -3.24
CA VAL A 184 -0.07 19.47 -2.64
C VAL A 184 -1.38 20.21 -2.42
N ARG A 185 -2.47 19.57 -2.85
CA ARG A 185 -3.82 19.98 -2.46
C ARG A 185 -4.22 19.18 -1.22
N TRP A 186 -4.07 19.79 -0.05
CA TRP A 186 -4.48 19.21 1.22
C TRP A 186 -6.01 19.14 1.31
N GLU A 187 -6.55 18.04 1.86
CA GLU A 187 -7.96 17.93 2.24
C GLU A 187 -8.07 18.06 3.77
N ASP A 188 -9.12 18.75 4.23
CA ASP A 188 -9.45 18.80 5.64
C ASP A 188 -9.97 17.43 6.09
N ALA A 189 -9.39 16.90 7.18
CA ALA A 189 -9.67 15.57 7.72
C ALA A 189 -10.81 15.51 8.73
#